data_AF-A0A7M1AXF7-F1
#
_entry.id   AF-A0A7M1AXF7-F1
#
_cell.length_a   1.000
_cell.length_b   1.000
_cell.length_c   1.000
_cell.angle_alpha   90.00
_cell.angle_beta   90.00
_cell.angle_gamma   90.00
#
_symmetry.space_group_name_H-M   'P 1'
#
loop_
_entity.id
_entity.type
_entity.pdbx_description
1 polymer ?
#
loop_
_entity_poly.entity_id
_entity_poly.type
_entity_poly.pdbx_seq_one_letter_code
_entity_poly.pdbx_strand_id
1 'polypeptide(L)'
;MRTRYSSLVSVKKNIMQKSERVLQAKNAALHNAKEALQNSLDALNEIQPPQNGIIADFLSNRALLDSGRSVIHHNEGWVVFAQREVEEAKEQLKRDMIEYEKYQYLELQEIEAIKKKEKIKEAKELDEVALMTFMKKERSA
;
A
#
# COMPACT_ATOMS: atom_id res chain seq x y z
N MET A 1 11.27 -23.85 6.91
CA MET A 1 10.27 -24.90 6.66
C MET A 1 9.29 -24.38 5.62
N ARG A 2 9.06 -25.10 4.52
CA ARG A 2 7.96 -24.76 3.61
C ARG A 2 6.68 -25.35 4.20
N THR A 3 5.69 -24.51 4.44
CA THR A 3 4.35 -24.91 4.90
C THR A 3 3.43 -25.09 3.70
N ARG A 4 2.21 -25.57 3.93
CA ARG A 4 1.20 -25.61 2.86
C ARG A 4 0.75 -24.21 2.46
N TYR A 5 0.92 -23.24 3.35
CA TYR A 5 0.51 -21.85 3.15
C TYR A 5 1.61 -20.96 2.55
N SER A 6 2.88 -21.39 2.52
CA SER A 6 3.99 -20.54 2.04
C SER A 6 3.78 -19.96 0.64
N SER A 7 3.21 -20.74 -0.29
CA SER A 7 2.87 -20.26 -1.64
C SER A 7 1.77 -19.20 -1.62
N LEU A 8 0.75 -19.39 -0.78
CA LEU A 8 -0.37 -18.44 -0.65
C LEU A 8 0.08 -17.14 0.02
N VAL A 9 0.90 -17.22 1.06
CA VAL A 9 1.51 -16.05 1.72
C VAL A 9 2.33 -15.25 0.72
N SER A 10 3.14 -15.90 -0.11
CA SER A 10 3.92 -15.22 -1.16
C SER A 10 3.03 -14.51 -2.18
N VAL A 11 1.96 -15.16 -2.66
CA VAL A 11 1.01 -14.56 -3.61
C VAL A 11 0.30 -13.36 -2.97
N LYS A 12 -0.20 -13.51 -1.75
CA LYS A 12 -0.92 -12.45 -1.04
C LYS A 12 -0.02 -11.26 -0.71
N LYS A 13 1.24 -11.51 -0.37
CA LYS A 13 2.28 -10.48 -0.21
C LYS A 13 2.47 -9.67 -1.49
N ASN A 14 2.58 -10.35 -2.64
CA ASN A 14 2.72 -9.69 -3.93
C ASN A 14 1.47 -8.85 -4.29
N ILE A 15 0.27 -9.32 -3.95
CA ILE A 15 -0.98 -8.57 -4.17
C ILE A 15 -0.99 -7.31 -3.30
N MET A 16 -0.70 -7.43 -2.00
CA MET A 16 -0.59 -6.29 -1.08
C MET A 16 0.46 -5.27 -1.56
N GLN A 17 1.63 -5.72 -2.01
CA GLN A 17 2.65 -4.82 -2.56
C GLN A 17 2.19 -4.11 -3.84
N LYS A 18 1.36 -4.76 -4.67
CA LYS A 18 0.77 -4.12 -5.85
C LYS A 18 -0.22 -3.04 -5.45
N SER A 19 -1.11 -3.30 -4.49
CA SER A 19 -2.05 -2.28 -4.01
C SER A 19 -1.35 -1.12 -3.31
N GLU A 20 -0.23 -1.36 -2.61
CA GLU A 20 0.60 -0.30 -2.05
C GLU A 20 1.19 0.61 -3.13
N ARG A 21 1.73 0.04 -4.21
CA ARG A 21 2.23 0.82 -5.35
C ARG A 21 1.13 1.63 -6.03
N VAL A 22 -0.08 1.06 -6.15
CA VAL A 22 -1.25 1.78 -6.68
C VAL A 22 -1.58 2.97 -5.79
N LEU A 23 -1.64 2.79 -4.47
CA LEU A 23 -1.89 3.88 -3.52
C LEU A 23 -0.82 4.98 -3.62
N GLN A 24 0.46 4.62 -3.73
CA GLN A 24 1.55 5.57 -3.94
C GLN A 24 1.35 6.39 -5.24
N ALA A 25 1.00 5.72 -6.34
CA ALA A 25 0.73 6.39 -7.61
C ALA A 25 -0.48 7.34 -7.53
N LYS A 26 -1.56 6.93 -6.84
CA LYS A 26 -2.74 7.78 -6.64
C LYS A 26 -2.46 8.98 -5.74
N ASN A 27 -1.65 8.83 -4.70
CA ASN A 27 -1.21 9.94 -3.86
C ASN A 27 -0.37 10.96 -4.65
N ALA A 28 0.54 10.48 -5.51
CA ALA A 28 1.30 11.35 -6.41
C ALA A 28 0.37 12.11 -7.37
N ALA A 29 -0.62 11.44 -7.95
CA ALA A 29 -1.62 12.08 -8.81
C ALA A 29 -2.44 13.16 -8.06
N LEU A 30 -2.85 12.90 -6.81
CA LEU A 30 -3.54 13.88 -5.98
C LEU A 30 -2.64 15.08 -5.65
N HIS A 31 -1.36 14.85 -5.38
CA HIS A 31 -0.40 15.93 -5.14
C HIS A 31 -0.26 16.83 -6.37
N ASN A 32 -0.04 16.23 -7.55
CA ASN A 32 0.06 16.96 -8.81
C ASN A 32 -1.23 17.73 -9.14
N ALA A 33 -2.40 17.16 -8.84
CA ALA A 33 -3.68 17.84 -9.03
C ALA A 33 -3.82 19.09 -8.14
N LYS A 34 -3.37 19.00 -6.87
CA LYS A 34 -3.37 20.13 -5.94
C LYS A 34 -2.37 21.20 -6.37
N GLU A 35 -1.19 20.80 -6.82
CA GLU A 35 -0.18 21.73 -7.36
C GLU A 35 -0.70 22.45 -8.60
N ALA A 36 -1.34 21.73 -9.54
CA ALA A 36 -1.94 22.34 -10.73
C ALA A 36 -3.06 23.35 -10.38
N LEU A 37 -3.88 23.04 -9.37
CA LEU A 37 -4.89 23.96 -8.85
C LEU A 37 -4.23 25.21 -8.26
N GLN A 38 -3.21 25.03 -7.43
CA GLN A 38 -2.46 26.14 -6.82
C GLN A 38 -1.84 27.05 -7.89
N ASN A 39 -1.14 26.47 -8.87
CA ASN A 39 -0.54 27.20 -9.98
C ASN A 39 -1.60 27.98 -10.79
N SER A 40 -2.80 27.42 -10.94
CA SER A 40 -3.90 28.09 -11.64
C SER A 40 -4.48 29.27 -10.85
N LEU A 41 -4.54 29.15 -9.52
CA LEU A 41 -4.95 30.23 -8.62
C LEU A 41 -3.90 31.36 -8.62
N ASP A 42 -2.62 31.00 -8.55
CA ASP A 42 -1.53 31.96 -8.57
C ASP A 42 -1.48 32.72 -9.90
N ALA A 43 -1.61 31.99 -11.03
CA ALA A 43 -1.72 32.61 -12.35
C ALA A 43 -2.92 33.55 -12.49
N LEU A 44 -4.05 33.26 -11.83
CA LEU A 44 -5.21 34.15 -11.84
C LEU A 44 -4.94 35.45 -11.05
N ASN A 45 -4.23 35.35 -9.93
CA ASN A 45 -3.88 36.49 -9.08
C ASN A 45 -2.87 37.44 -9.74
N GLU A 46 -2.03 36.94 -10.65
CA GLU A 46 -1.08 37.75 -11.41
C GLU A 46 -1.74 38.62 -12.49
N ILE A 47 -2.98 38.31 -12.90
CA ILE A 47 -3.71 39.07 -13.90
C ILE A 47 -4.20 40.39 -13.30
N GLN A 48 -3.51 41.48 -13.62
CA GLN A 48 -3.98 42.81 -13.26
C GLN A 48 -4.90 43.39 -14.34
N PRO A 49 -6.00 44.07 -13.97
CA PRO A 49 -6.84 44.75 -14.92
C PRO A 49 -6.07 45.95 -15.53
N PRO A 50 -6.28 46.26 -16.82
CA PRO A 50 -5.66 47.43 -17.44
C PRO A 50 -6.19 48.70 -16.76
N GLN A 51 -5.28 49.53 -16.23
CA GLN A 51 -5.65 50.81 -15.60
C GLN A 51 -5.95 51.90 -16.62
N ASN A 52 -5.33 51.81 -17.80
CA ASN A 52 -5.51 52.70 -18.95
C ASN A 52 -5.47 51.86 -20.23
N GLY A 53 -6.18 52.24 -21.28
CA GLY A 53 -6.15 51.50 -22.56
C GLY A 53 -7.43 51.62 -23.37
N ILE A 54 -7.53 50.83 -24.44
CA ILE A 54 -8.72 50.78 -25.30
C ILE A 54 -9.68 49.72 -24.75
N ILE A 55 -11.00 49.89 -24.98
CA ILE A 55 -12.03 48.93 -24.54
C ILE A 55 -11.72 47.48 -24.97
N ALA A 56 -11.08 47.29 -26.13
CA ALA A 56 -10.65 45.98 -26.61
C ALA A 56 -9.70 45.27 -25.62
N ASP A 57 -8.78 46.00 -24.99
CA ASP A 57 -7.83 45.45 -24.02
C ASP A 57 -8.57 44.97 -22.76
N PHE A 58 -9.56 45.75 -22.31
CA PHE A 58 -10.42 45.36 -21.18
C PHE A 58 -11.23 44.09 -21.47
N LEU A 59 -11.82 43.98 -22.68
CA LEU A 59 -12.56 42.78 -23.09
C LEU A 59 -11.66 41.55 -23.18
N SER A 60 -10.42 41.71 -23.68
CA SER A 60 -9.44 40.63 -23.75
C SER A 60 -9.02 40.14 -22.35
N ASN A 61 -8.78 41.06 -21.41
CA ASN A 61 -8.44 40.73 -20.03
C ASN A 61 -9.59 39.99 -19.34
N ARG A 62 -10.83 40.43 -19.55
CA ARG A 62 -12.03 39.73 -19.05
C ARG A 62 -12.13 38.30 -19.59
N ALA A 63 -11.94 38.10 -20.89
CA ALA A 63 -11.96 36.77 -21.49
C ALA A 63 -10.87 35.85 -20.90
N LEU A 64 -9.69 36.41 -20.61
CA LEU A 64 -8.58 35.71 -19.97
C LEU A 64 -8.95 35.31 -18.53
N LEU A 65 -9.54 36.20 -17.74
CA LEU A 65 -10.04 35.91 -16.38
C LEU A 65 -11.12 34.82 -16.38
N ASP A 66 -12.07 34.89 -17.31
CA ASP A 66 -13.13 33.89 -17.42
C ASP A 66 -12.56 32.51 -17.83
N SER A 67 -11.56 32.48 -18.72
CA SER A 67 -10.83 31.26 -19.05
C SER A 67 -10.08 30.69 -17.84
N GLY A 68 -9.35 31.52 -17.10
CA GLY A 68 -8.62 31.12 -15.90
C GLY A 68 -9.54 30.53 -14.83
N ARG A 69 -10.70 31.16 -14.59
CA ARG A 69 -11.74 30.63 -13.70
C ARG A 69 -12.26 29.26 -14.15
N SER A 70 -12.45 29.05 -15.45
CA SER A 70 -12.87 27.75 -15.97
C SER A 70 -11.82 26.66 -15.74
N VAL A 71 -10.53 27.01 -15.86
CA VAL A 71 -9.43 26.07 -15.59
C VAL A 71 -9.37 25.72 -14.10
N ILE A 72 -9.52 26.71 -13.21
CA ILE A 72 -9.59 26.50 -11.76
C ILE A 72 -10.74 25.55 -11.42
N HIS A 73 -11.94 25.79 -11.96
CA HIS A 73 -13.09 24.92 -11.69
C HIS A 73 -12.86 23.48 -12.15
N HIS A 74 -12.20 23.29 -13.29
CA HIS A 74 -11.81 21.96 -13.76
C HIS A 74 -10.81 21.29 -12.80
N ASN A 75 -9.79 22.02 -12.36
CA ASN A 75 -8.77 21.51 -11.45
C ASN A 75 -9.34 21.20 -10.05
N GLU A 76 -10.30 21.98 -9.56
CA GLU A 76 -11.04 21.67 -8.33
C GLU A 76 -11.78 20.33 -8.45
N GLY A 77 -12.50 20.13 -9.55
CA GLY A 77 -13.16 18.85 -9.85
C GLY A 77 -12.18 17.69 -9.92
N TRP A 78 -11.01 17.92 -10.54
CA TRP A 78 -9.96 16.92 -10.64
C TRP A 78 -9.34 16.54 -9.29
N VAL A 79 -9.13 17.50 -8.39
CA VAL A 79 -8.68 17.25 -7.01
C VAL A 79 -9.68 16.39 -6.26
N VAL A 80 -10.98 16.71 -6.36
CA VAL A 80 -12.04 15.91 -5.71
C VAL A 80 -12.05 14.48 -6.25
N PHE A 81 -11.93 14.31 -7.56
CA PHE A 81 -11.85 12.99 -8.20
C PHE A 81 -10.62 12.20 -7.71
N ALA A 82 -9.43 12.80 -7.77
CA ALA A 82 -8.19 12.17 -7.32
C ALA A 82 -8.23 11.81 -5.83
N GLN A 83 -8.92 12.60 -5.01
CA GLN A 83 -9.07 12.33 -3.59
C GLN A 83 -9.97 11.12 -3.32
N ARG A 84 -11.04 10.92 -4.10
CA ARG A 84 -11.87 9.71 -4.04
C ARG A 84 -11.08 8.46 -4.44
N GLU A 85 -10.32 8.55 -5.53
CA GLU A 85 -9.47 7.46 -6.02
C GLU A 85 -8.40 7.04 -4.98
N VAL A 86 -7.83 7.99 -4.25
CA VAL A 86 -6.91 7.70 -3.14
C VAL A 86 -7.63 6.93 -2.03
N GLU A 87 -8.85 7.32 -1.68
CA GLU A 87 -9.61 6.67 -0.61
C GLU A 87 -10.02 5.23 -0.99
N GLU A 88 -10.45 5.02 -2.24
CA GLU A 88 -10.72 3.68 -2.77
C GLU A 88 -9.46 2.80 -2.77
N ALA A 89 -8.31 3.36 -3.17
CA ALA A 89 -7.04 2.64 -3.13
C ALA A 89 -6.60 2.27 -1.70
N LYS A 90 -6.86 3.13 -0.71
CA LYS A 90 -6.59 2.82 0.71
C LYS A 90 -7.45 1.67 1.20
N GLU A 91 -8.75 1.70 0.90
CA GLU A 91 -9.66 0.63 1.29
C GLU A 91 -9.28 -0.71 0.63
N GLN A 92 -8.83 -0.68 -0.63
CA GLN A 92 -8.31 -1.87 -1.30
C GLN A 92 -7.04 -2.40 -0.63
N LEU A 93 -6.07 -1.53 -0.33
CA LEU A 93 -4.85 -1.93 0.38
C LEU A 93 -5.15 -2.54 1.74
N LYS A 94 -6.09 -1.95 2.49
CA LYS A 94 -6.52 -2.47 3.79
C LYS A 94 -7.08 -3.89 3.68
N ARG A 95 -7.92 -4.17 2.68
CA ARG A 95 -8.46 -5.52 2.41
C ARG A 95 -7.34 -6.51 2.09
N ASP A 96 -6.41 -6.11 1.22
CA ASP A 96 -5.28 -6.96 0.82
C ASP A 96 -4.32 -7.25 1.98
N MET A 97 -4.13 -6.27 2.88
CA MET A 97 -3.30 -6.42 4.07
C MET A 97 -3.91 -7.39 5.08
N ILE A 98 -5.22 -7.27 5.37
CA ILE A 98 -5.95 -8.21 6.24
C ILE A 98 -5.85 -9.63 5.69
N GLU A 99 -6.02 -9.80 4.38
CA GLU A 99 -5.90 -11.09 3.73
C GLU A 99 -4.48 -11.66 3.86
N TYR A 100 -3.45 -10.85 3.64
CA TYR A 100 -2.06 -11.27 3.83
C TYR A 100 -1.77 -11.70 5.28
N GLU A 101 -2.18 -10.91 6.26
CA GLU A 101 -2.01 -11.21 7.69
C GLU A 101 -2.71 -12.52 8.10
N LYS A 102 -3.91 -12.75 7.58
CA LYS A 102 -4.66 -14.00 7.82
C LYS A 102 -3.87 -15.23 7.38
N TYR A 103 -3.30 -15.21 6.17
CA TYR A 103 -2.50 -16.34 5.70
C TYR A 103 -1.16 -16.47 6.44
N GLN A 104 -0.55 -15.35 6.83
CA GLN A 104 0.67 -15.36 7.63
C GLN A 104 0.43 -15.98 9.01
N TYR A 105 -0.72 -15.71 9.63
CA TYR A 105 -1.13 -16.33 10.89
C TYR A 105 -1.33 -17.84 10.76
N LEU A 106 -2.01 -18.30 9.71
CA LEU A 106 -2.18 -19.74 9.44
C LEU A 106 -0.84 -20.46 9.22
N GLU A 107 0.09 -19.82 8.50
CA GLU A 107 1.44 -20.35 8.32
C GLU A 107 2.18 -20.49 9.66
N LEU A 108 2.07 -19.50 10.55
CA LEU A 108 2.70 -19.53 11.86
C LEU A 108 2.17 -20.69 12.71
N GLN A 109 0.86 -20.91 12.72
CA GLN A 109 0.26 -22.06 13.42
C GLN A 109 0.76 -23.41 12.90
N GLU A 110 0.92 -23.56 11.57
CA GLU A 110 1.45 -24.81 11.00
C GLU A 110 2.93 -25.02 11.37
N ILE A 111 3.73 -23.96 11.38
CA ILE A 111 5.14 -24.02 11.84
C ILE A 111 5.22 -24.43 13.31
N GLU A 112 4.39 -23.86 14.17
CA GLU A 112 4.36 -24.22 15.60
C GLU A 112 3.97 -25.69 15.79
N ALA A 113 2.98 -26.18 15.05
CA ALA A 113 2.57 -27.58 15.07
C ALA A 113 3.69 -28.52 14.61
N ILE A 114 4.44 -28.15 13.56
CA ILE A 114 5.59 -28.92 13.08
C ILE A 114 6.69 -28.94 14.13
N LYS A 115 7.07 -27.78 14.68
CA LYS A 115 8.10 -27.68 15.74
C LYS A 115 7.74 -28.51 16.96
N LYS A 116 6.46 -28.52 17.37
CA LYS A 116 6.01 -29.34 18.49
C LYS A 116 6.17 -30.84 18.21
N LYS A 117 5.86 -31.28 16.98
CA LYS A 117 6.05 -32.69 16.57
C LYS A 117 7.53 -33.07 16.54
N GLU A 118 8.38 -32.20 16.01
CA GLU A 118 9.84 -32.42 15.99
C GLU A 118 10.41 -32.55 17.41
N LYS A 119 10.05 -31.62 18.32
CA LYS A 119 10.47 -31.72 19.73
C LYS A 119 10.07 -33.03 20.41
N ILE A 120 8.85 -33.52 20.13
CA ILE A 120 8.39 -34.81 20.68
C ILE A 120 9.20 -35.97 20.08
N LYS A 121 9.53 -35.91 18.79
CA LYS A 121 10.35 -36.94 18.12
C LYS A 121 11.77 -36.95 18.68
N GLU A 122 12.39 -35.78 18.80
CA GLU A 122 13.73 -35.60 19.39
C GLU A 122 13.78 -36.12 20.83
N ALA A 123 12.77 -35.82 21.66
CA ALA A 123 12.71 -36.33 23.03
C ALA A 123 12.66 -37.87 23.07
N LYS A 124 11.84 -38.50 22.21
CA LYS A 124 11.77 -39.97 22.11
C LYS A 124 13.08 -40.59 21.63
N GLU A 125 13.72 -39.98 20.64
CA GLU A 125 15.02 -40.44 20.13
C GLU A 125 16.11 -40.33 21.22
N LEU A 126 16.10 -39.26 22.02
CA LEU A 126 17.00 -39.12 23.17
C LEU A 126 16.76 -40.19 24.24
N ASP A 127 15.49 -40.50 24.56
CA ASP A 127 15.12 -41.56 25.50
C ASP A 127 15.57 -42.94 24.98
N GLU A 128 15.36 -43.24 23.70
CA GLU A 128 15.81 -44.49 23.06
C GLU A 128 17.34 -44.62 23.07
N VAL A 129 18.08 -43.56 22.75
CA VAL A 129 19.55 -43.54 22.81
C VAL A 129 20.05 -43.73 24.23
N ALA A 130 19.40 -43.12 25.23
CA ALA A 130 19.74 -43.30 26.63
C ALA A 130 19.55 -44.76 27.08
N LEU A 131 18.42 -45.39 26.70
CA LEU A 131 18.16 -46.81 26.98
C LEU A 131 19.20 -47.72 26.31
N MET A 132 19.51 -47.50 25.03
CA MET A 132 20.51 -48.28 24.30
C MET A 132 21.90 -48.16 24.93
N THR A 133 22.27 -46.96 25.39
CA THR A 133 23.55 -46.69 26.06
C THR A 133 23.61 -47.37 27.43
N PHE A 134 22.53 -47.31 28.20
CA PHE A 134 22.41 -47.97 29.50
C PHE A 134 22.51 -49.51 29.36
N MET A 135 21.71 -50.10 28.46
CA MET A 135 21.73 -51.56 28.21
C MET A 135 23.08 -52.06 27.71
N LYS A 136 23.80 -51.25 26.92
CA LYS A 136 25.15 -51.59 26.46
C LYS A 136 26.16 -51.60 27.60
N LYS A 137 26.01 -50.70 28.58
CA LYS A 137 26.86 -50.63 29.78
C LYS A 137 26.66 -51.84 30.69
N GLU A 138 25.42 -52.31 30.87
CA GLU A 138 25.12 -53.53 31.65
C GLU A 138 25.63 -54.82 30.98
N ARG A 139 25.65 -54.89 29.65
CA ARG A 139 26.20 -56.07 28.93
C ARG A 139 27.73 -56.14 28.89
N SER A 140 28.41 -55.05 29.23
CA SER A 140 29.88 -54.96 29.26
C SER A 140 30.50 -55.04 30.66
N ALA A 141 29.66 -55.23 31.69
CA ALA A 141 30.05 -55.50 33.07
C ALA A 141 29.83 -56.98 33.38
#